data_AF-A0A2R6L6H6-F1
#
_entry.id   AF-A0A2R6L6H6-F1
#
_cell.length_a   1.000
_cell.length_b   1.000
_cell.length_c   1.000
_cell.angle_alpha   90.00
_cell.angle_beta   90.00
_cell.angle_gamma   90.00
#
_symmetry.space_group_name_H-M   'P 1'
#
loop_
_entity.id
_entity.type
_entity.pdbx_description
1 polymer ?
#
loop_
_entity_poly.entity_id
_entity_poly.type
_entity_poly.pdbx_seq_one_letter_code
_entity_poly.pdbx_strand_id
1 'polypeptide(L)'
;MTALLTVASLALVFGAAFQRLPVEALPSHAGLLAAVPPVNAVVSLAAVGTITAGVRAIGRGDVRRHRALMTTSFGLFALFLVLYLYRVAVLGPTEFTGPAVVRTYVYLQTARESRRLRRA
;
A
#
# COMPACT_ATOMS: atom_id res chain seq x y z
N MET A 1 19.97 11.15 11.21
CA MET A 1 19.65 11.09 9.76
C MET A 1 18.54 10.10 9.46
N THR A 2 18.62 8.84 9.92
CA THR A 2 17.54 7.84 9.78
C THR A 2 16.19 8.30 10.33
N ALA A 3 16.17 8.91 11.52
CA ALA A 3 14.94 9.43 12.12
C ALA A 3 14.24 10.49 11.24
N LEU A 4 15.00 11.37 10.58
CA LEU A 4 14.44 12.38 9.67
C LEU A 4 13.81 11.75 8.43
N LEU A 5 14.48 10.76 7.83
CA LEU A 5 13.95 10.01 6.68
C LEU A 5 12.70 9.23 7.05
N THR A 6 12.65 8.63 8.24
CA THR A 6 11.46 7.94 8.75
C THR A 6 10.29 8.91 8.94
N VAL A 7 10.52 10.07 9.57
CA VAL A 7 9.49 11.09 9.77
C VAL A 7 9.00 11.65 8.44
N ALA A 8 9.90 11.95 7.49
CA ALA A 8 9.52 12.41 6.16
C ALA A 8 8.70 11.35 5.40
N SER A 9 9.10 10.07 5.48
CA SER A 9 8.37 8.96 4.87
C SER A 9 6.97 8.81 5.48
N LEU A 10 6.85 8.85 6.81
CA LEU A 10 5.55 8.79 7.49
C LEU A 10 4.68 9.99 7.13
N ALA A 11 5.24 11.21 7.15
CA ALA A 11 4.51 12.42 6.81
C ALA A 11 3.96 12.36 5.38
N LEU A 12 4.74 11.85 4.42
CA LEU A 12 4.30 11.64 3.05
C LEU A 12 3.16 10.61 2.96
N VAL A 13 3.32 9.46 3.63
CA VAL A 13 2.31 8.38 3.66
C VAL A 13 1.00 8.86 4.27
N PHE A 14 1.07 9.48 5.46
CA PHE A 14 -0.11 9.98 6.15
C PHE A 14 -0.73 11.18 5.44
N GLY A 15 0.07 12.09 4.88
CA GLY A 15 -0.42 13.23 4.10
C GLY A 15 -1.25 12.77 2.89
N ALA A 16 -0.77 11.76 2.17
CA ALA A 16 -1.50 11.17 1.06
C ALA A 16 -2.75 10.39 1.54
N ALA A 17 -2.64 9.60 2.60
CA ALA A 17 -3.76 8.83 3.15
C ALA A 17 -4.91 9.71 3.67
N PHE A 18 -4.60 10.88 4.24
CA PHE A 18 -5.60 11.84 4.74
C PHE A 18 -6.14 12.78 3.66
N GLN A 19 -5.78 12.61 2.38
CA GLN A 19 -6.19 13.51 1.28
C GLN A 19 -5.81 14.98 1.53
N ARG A 20 -4.75 15.24 2.32
CA ARG A 20 -4.32 16.60 2.68
C ARG A 20 -3.34 17.22 1.67
N LEU A 21 -3.08 16.51 0.57
CA LEU A 21 -2.24 17.01 -0.52
C LEU A 21 -3.08 17.90 -1.43
N PRO A 22 -2.58 19.05 -1.89
CA PRO A 22 -3.25 19.85 -2.91
C PRO A 22 -3.19 19.09 -4.24
N VAL A 23 -4.23 18.28 -4.49
CA VAL A 23 -4.35 17.36 -5.63
C VAL A 23 -4.59 18.10 -6.94
N GLU A 24 -5.00 19.37 -6.85
CA GLU A 24 -5.30 20.27 -7.97
C GLU A 24 -4.06 20.61 -8.80
N ALA A 25 -2.86 20.47 -8.23
CA ALA A 25 -1.59 20.71 -8.90
C ALA A 25 -1.02 19.44 -9.58
N LEU A 26 -1.64 18.27 -9.41
CA LEU A 26 -1.12 17.02 -9.98
C LEU A 26 -1.63 16.81 -11.40
N PRO A 27 -0.74 16.51 -12.38
CA PRO A 27 -1.17 16.18 -13.73
C PRO A 27 -1.96 14.87 -13.72
N SER A 28 -3.28 14.98 -13.86
CA SER A 28 -4.22 13.87 -13.93
C SER A 28 -4.57 13.61 -15.40
N HIS A 29 -4.17 12.45 -15.91
CA HIS A 29 -4.64 11.97 -17.20
C HIS A 29 -5.29 10.60 -17.02
N ALA A 30 -6.45 10.44 -17.65
CA ALA A 30 -7.27 9.23 -17.53
C ALA A 30 -6.47 7.95 -17.85
N GLY A 31 -5.53 8.02 -18.80
CA GLY A 31 -4.66 6.90 -19.16
C GLY A 31 -3.72 6.44 -18.04
N LEU A 32 -3.10 7.34 -17.27
CA LEU A 32 -2.24 6.94 -16.14
C LEU A 32 -3.09 6.33 -15.03
N LEU A 33 -4.22 6.96 -14.70
CA LEU A 33 -5.08 6.54 -13.61
C LEU A 33 -5.67 5.14 -13.86
N ALA A 34 -6.00 4.82 -15.12
CA ALA A 34 -6.42 3.48 -15.53
C ALA A 34 -5.28 2.45 -15.49
N ALA A 35 -4.04 2.88 -15.77
CA ALA A 35 -2.87 2.00 -15.74
C ALA A 35 -2.37 1.70 -14.32
N VAL A 36 -2.67 2.55 -13.32
CA VAL A 36 -2.20 2.34 -11.94
C VAL A 36 -2.57 0.96 -11.37
N PRO A 37 -3.86 0.51 -11.35
CA PRO A 37 -4.21 -0.81 -10.81
C PRO A 37 -3.43 -2.00 -11.42
N PRO A 38 -3.37 -2.19 -12.75
CA PRO A 38 -2.62 -3.30 -13.33
C PRO A 38 -1.11 -3.17 -13.11
N VAL A 39 -0.54 -1.96 -13.15
CA VAL A 39 0.88 -1.72 -12.81
C VAL A 39 1.17 -2.15 -11.38
N ASN A 40 0.30 -1.78 -10.43
CA ASN A 40 0.50 -2.14 -9.03
C ASN A 40 0.46 -3.65 -8.81
N ALA A 41 -0.44 -4.35 -9.50
CA ALA A 41 -0.51 -5.81 -9.45
C ALA A 41 0.78 -6.47 -9.95
N VAL A 42 1.33 -5.97 -11.08
CA VAL A 42 2.62 -6.46 -11.62
C VAL A 42 3.77 -6.18 -10.66
N VAL A 43 3.83 -4.99 -10.06
CA VAL A 43 4.84 -4.61 -9.07
C VAL A 43 4.75 -5.52 -7.83
N SER A 44 3.55 -5.79 -7.32
CA SER A 44 3.36 -6.71 -6.20
C SER A 44 3.80 -8.13 -6.53
N LEU A 45 3.46 -8.64 -7.72
CA LEU A 45 3.90 -9.97 -8.16
C LEU A 45 5.43 -10.05 -8.28
N ALA A 46 6.05 -9.03 -8.84
CA ALA A 46 7.51 -8.93 -8.89
C ALA A 46 8.11 -8.94 -7.48
N ALA A 47 7.53 -8.19 -6.53
CA ALA A 47 7.99 -8.14 -5.15
C ALA A 47 7.90 -9.51 -4.46
N VAL A 48 6.79 -10.23 -4.64
CA VAL A 48 6.63 -11.59 -4.12
C VAL A 48 7.68 -12.52 -4.74
N GLY A 49 7.93 -12.40 -6.05
CA GLY A 49 8.97 -13.15 -6.75
C GLY A 49 10.37 -12.90 -6.17
N THR A 50 10.75 -11.63 -5.95
CA THR A 50 12.06 -11.27 -5.41
C THR A 50 12.23 -11.72 -3.96
N ILE A 51 11.19 -11.64 -3.14
CA ILE A 51 11.21 -12.15 -1.75
C ILE A 51 11.42 -13.65 -1.75
N THR A 52 10.64 -14.38 -2.54
CA THR A 52 10.74 -15.85 -2.61
C THR A 52 12.11 -16.29 -3.12
N ALA A 53 12.68 -15.57 -4.10
CA ALA A 53 14.04 -15.79 -4.57
C ALA A 53 15.08 -15.47 -3.49
N GLY A 54 14.88 -14.41 -2.71
CA GLY A 54 15.77 -14.01 -1.62
C GLY A 54 15.79 -15.02 -0.47
N VAL A 55 14.64 -15.60 -0.14
CA VAL A 55 14.52 -16.69 0.85
C VAL A 55 15.22 -17.96 0.36
N ARG A 56 15.13 -18.28 -0.94
CA ARG A 56 15.89 -19.41 -1.50
C ARG A 56 17.40 -19.17 -1.52
N ALA A 57 17.84 -17.93 -1.73
CA ALA A 57 19.27 -17.58 -1.75
C ALA A 57 19.91 -17.72 -0.36
N ILE A 58 19.24 -17.29 0.71
CA ILE A 58 19.76 -17.42 2.08
C ILE A 58 19.82 -18.89 2.52
N GLY A 59 18.85 -19.72 2.09
CA GLY A 59 18.90 -21.17 2.32
C GLY A 59 20.08 -21.87 1.63
N ARG A 60 20.69 -21.25 0.62
CA ARG A 60 21.92 -21.72 -0.05
C ARG A 60 23.20 -21.06 0.50
N GLY A 61 23.10 -20.26 1.55
CA GLY A 61 24.22 -19.52 2.14
C GLY A 61 24.65 -18.26 1.36
N ASP A 62 23.95 -17.88 0.29
CA ASP A 62 24.30 -16.70 -0.52
C ASP A 62 23.69 -15.42 0.07
N VAL A 63 24.36 -14.90 1.10
CA VAL A 63 23.98 -13.68 1.81
C VAL A 63 24.02 -12.44 0.90
N ARG A 64 24.96 -12.39 -0.06
CA ARG A 64 25.08 -11.27 -1.00
C ARG A 64 23.85 -11.18 -1.89
N ARG A 65 23.42 -12.30 -2.47
CA ARG A 65 22.23 -12.38 -3.31
C ARG A 65 20.95 -12.17 -2.52
N HIS A 66 20.88 -12.69 -1.29
CA HIS A 66 19.77 -12.41 -0.37
C HIS A 66 19.62 -10.90 -0.12
N ARG A 67 20.72 -10.21 0.23
CA ARG A 67 20.69 -8.76 0.51
C ARG A 67 20.25 -7.96 -0.72
N ALA A 68 20.80 -8.28 -1.90
CA ALA A 68 20.41 -7.61 -3.14
C ALA A 68 18.90 -7.77 -3.42
N LEU A 69 18.37 -8.99 -3.31
CA LEU A 69 16.95 -9.29 -3.55
C LEU A 69 16.02 -8.63 -2.52
N MET A 70 16.45 -8.54 -1.26
CA MET A 70 15.69 -7.82 -0.22
C MET A 70 15.66 -6.31 -0.49
N THR A 71 16.77 -5.71 -0.93
CA THR A 71 16.80 -4.29 -1.33
C THR A 71 15.90 -4.03 -2.54
N THR A 72 15.90 -4.92 -3.53
CA THR A 72 14.97 -4.83 -4.67
C THR A 72 13.52 -4.92 -4.22
N SER A 73 13.20 -5.87 -3.34
CA SER A 73 11.84 -6.06 -2.80
C SER A 73 11.36 -4.82 -2.04
N PHE A 74 12.24 -4.21 -1.24
CA PHE A 74 11.96 -2.95 -0.56
C PHE A 74 11.64 -1.81 -1.54
N GLY A 75 12.43 -1.67 -2.61
CA GLY A 75 12.18 -0.69 -3.66
C GLY A 75 10.85 -0.92 -4.38
N LEU A 76 10.50 -2.17 -4.68
CA LEU A 76 9.21 -2.53 -5.29
C LEU A 76 8.03 -2.20 -4.36
N PHE A 77 8.15 -2.44 -3.06
CA PHE A 77 7.13 -2.05 -2.09
C PHE A 77 6.98 -0.53 -1.96
N ALA A 78 8.09 0.20 -1.93
CA ALA A 78 8.04 1.66 -1.90
C ALA A 78 7.36 2.22 -3.16
N LEU A 79 7.68 1.68 -4.33
CA LEU A 79 7.04 2.03 -5.59
C LEU A 79 5.54 1.71 -5.56
N PHE A 80 5.17 0.52 -5.11
CA PHE A 80 3.77 0.11 -4.94
C PHE A 80 3.01 1.09 -4.04
N LEU A 81 3.63 1.48 -2.93
CA LEU A 81 3.03 2.40 -1.96
C LEU A 81 2.83 3.79 -2.58
N VAL A 82 3.83 4.34 -3.27
CA VAL A 82 3.72 5.65 -3.93
C VAL A 82 2.63 5.65 -5.01
N LEU A 83 2.59 4.63 -5.88
CA LEU A 83 1.58 4.50 -6.92
C LEU A 83 0.16 4.35 -6.32
N TYR A 84 0.02 3.54 -5.28
CA TYR A 84 -1.24 3.38 -4.56
C TYR A 84 -1.71 4.69 -3.95
N LEU A 85 -0.81 5.39 -3.25
CA LEU A 85 -1.12 6.67 -2.61
C LEU A 85 -1.47 7.76 -3.64
N TYR A 86 -0.79 7.80 -4.79
CA TYR A 86 -1.16 8.69 -5.90
C TYR A 86 -2.59 8.42 -6.39
N ARG A 87 -2.95 7.15 -6.60
CA ARG A 87 -4.33 6.81 -7.00
C ARG A 87 -5.35 7.21 -5.95
N VAL A 88 -5.11 6.86 -4.68
CA VAL A 88 -6.03 7.21 -3.59
C VAL A 88 -6.15 8.73 -3.46
N ALA A 89 -5.04 9.46 -3.60
CA ALA A 89 -5.03 10.92 -3.61
C ALA A 89 -5.94 11.49 -4.72
N VAL A 90 -5.82 10.99 -5.95
CA VAL A 90 -6.48 11.55 -7.14
C VAL A 90 -7.92 11.05 -7.37
N LEU A 91 -8.19 9.76 -7.18
CA LEU A 91 -9.53 9.17 -7.41
C LEU A 91 -10.40 9.11 -6.15
N GLY A 92 -9.81 9.38 -4.98
CA GLY A 92 -10.41 9.05 -3.71
C GLY A 92 -10.40 7.54 -3.43
N PRO A 93 -10.76 7.12 -2.21
CA PRO A 93 -10.90 5.72 -1.87
C PRO A 93 -12.01 5.08 -2.72
N THR A 94 -11.78 3.88 -3.26
CA THR A 94 -12.86 3.14 -3.92
C THR A 94 -13.95 2.81 -2.92
N GLU A 95 -15.15 3.36 -3.13
CA GLU A 95 -16.30 3.04 -2.31
C GLU A 95 -16.75 1.59 -2.53
N PHE A 96 -17.17 0.94 -1.46
CA PHE A 96 -17.69 -0.43 -1.52
C PHE A 96 -19.06 -0.43 -2.22
N THR A 97 -19.08 -0.85 -3.49
CA THR A 97 -20.30 -0.99 -4.31
C THR A 97 -20.99 -2.36 -4.15
N GLY A 98 -20.55 -3.20 -3.21
CA GLY A 98 -21.11 -4.54 -2.97
C GLY A 98 -22.44 -4.53 -2.19
N PRO A 99 -23.19 -5.66 -2.19
CA PRO A 99 -24.48 -5.78 -1.51
C PRO A 99 -24.38 -5.44 -0.02
N ALA A 100 -25.38 -4.71 0.51
CA ALA A 100 -25.43 -4.25 1.91
C ALA A 100 -25.32 -5.39 2.94
N VAL A 101 -25.70 -6.61 2.56
CA VAL A 101 -25.57 -7.82 3.38
C VAL A 101 -24.09 -8.14 3.66
N VAL A 102 -23.21 -8.03 2.67
CA VAL A 102 -21.77 -8.32 2.82
C VAL A 102 -21.08 -7.27 3.70
N ARG A 103 -21.49 -5.99 3.56
CA ARG A 103 -20.99 -4.88 4.40
C ARG A 103 -21.26 -5.14 5.89
N THR A 104 -22.41 -5.69 6.22
CA THR A 104 -22.84 -5.90 7.62
C THR A 104 -22.08 -7.05 8.30
N TYR A 105 -21.80 -8.13 7.57
CA TYR A 105 -21.19 -9.33 8.15
C TYR A 105 -19.67 -9.32 8.16
N VAL A 106 -19.01 -8.72 7.15
CA VAL A 106 -17.53 -8.73 7.07
C VAL A 106 -16.93 -7.42 7.58
N TYR A 107 -17.61 -6.28 7.37
CA TYR A 107 -17.01 -4.95 7.61
C TYR A 107 -17.41 -4.32 8.96
N LEU A 108 -18.59 -4.59 9.50
CA LEU A 108 -19.13 -3.93 10.71
C LEU A 108 -19.01 -4.73 12.02
N GLN A 109 -18.43 -5.93 12.01
CA GLN A 109 -18.32 -6.77 13.22
C GLN A 109 -17.54 -6.05 14.34
N THR A 110 -16.46 -5.33 14.00
CA THR A 110 -15.63 -4.59 14.97
C THR A 110 -16.32 -3.35 15.56
N ALA A 111 -17.29 -2.75 14.87
CA ALA A 111 -18.01 -1.58 15.36
C ALA A 111 -19.15 -1.91 16.34
N ARG A 112 -19.63 -3.17 16.35
CA ARG A 112 -20.69 -3.63 17.26
C ARG A 112 -20.17 -3.97 18.66
N GLU A 113 -18.92 -4.38 18.77
CA GLU A 113 -18.34 -4.87 20.04
C GLU A 113 -18.06 -3.72 21.04
N SER A 114 -17.60 -2.57 20.55
CA SER A 114 -17.32 -1.38 21.38
C SER A 114 -18.55 -0.73 22.03
N ARG A 115 -19.74 -0.89 21.44
CA ARG A 115 -21.00 -0.41 22.05
C ARG A 115 -21.51 -1.31 23.16
N ARG A 116 -21.08 -2.58 23.23
CA ARG A 116 -21.45 -3.50 24.31
C ARG A 116 -20.62 -3.25 25.57
N LEU A 117 -19.32 -2.94 25.42
CA LEU A 117 -18.41 -2.66 26.55
C LEU A 117 -18.65 -1.30 27.24
N ARG A 118 -19.28 -0.33 26.57
CA ARG A 118 -19.68 0.96 27.20
C ARG A 118 -21.06 0.91 27.88
N ARG A 119 -21.74 -0.24 27.83
CA ARG A 119 -23.08 -0.44 28.41
C ARG A 119 -23.09 -1.53 29.50
N ALA A 120 -21.93 -2.13 29.80
CA ALA A 120 -21.69 -2.97 30.96
C ALA A 120 -20.92 -2.14 31.99
#